data_AF-A0A955K3A2-F1
#
_entry.id   AF-A0A955K3A2-F1
#
_cell.length_a   1.000
_cell.length_b   1.000
_cell.length_c   1.000
_cell.angle_alpha   90.00
_cell.angle_beta   90.00
_cell.angle_gamma   90.00
#
_symmetry.space_group_name_H-M   'P 1'
#
loop_
_entity.id
_entity.type
_entity.pdbx_description
1 polymer ?
#
loop_
_entity_poly.entity_id
_entity_poly.type
_entity_poly.pdbx_seq_one_letter_code
_entity_poly.pdbx_strand_id
1 'polypeptide(L)'
;MLFKKNKGRLSAVKGRRNSGSLNSARTGNDAPVVRYYRPESVQKKSNIRLKDESEVNKKKFNLFQFLYKWIGILAILFLVIANTTLSGVVIKIQNFNETTPYKSNKQYKDRITDIFNKNMLNKNKISFNSTKFEMQIKNEFPEVESVVAVIPLAGRGLQVGLTLTEPLARLQMNGNKQTFLGQNGKSIEYINDSDKLNEFNNLPILSVPNISFNVGDQLLTNEEVKLIDLLTKEFDGSDSYRYSLKSIEFNIKSREIMIRFNGVNFYAKLTVERQIREQVGSLVATIKNLTEQGNLPKEYIDVRVEDRVFVK
;
A
#
# COMPACT_ATOMS: atom_id res chain seq x y z
N MET A 1 43.04 28.42 -7.86
CA MET A 1 42.27 28.43 -9.13
C MET A 1 40.84 28.88 -8.84
N LEU A 2 40.50 30.09 -9.28
CA LEU A 2 39.17 30.70 -9.21
C LEU A 2 38.30 30.22 -10.39
N PHE A 3 37.00 30.01 -10.21
CA PHE A 3 35.91 30.39 -11.13
C PHE A 3 34.56 30.07 -10.44
N LYS A 4 33.91 31.03 -9.78
CA LYS A 4 32.97 32.07 -10.26
C LYS A 4 31.55 31.56 -10.56
N LYS A 5 30.72 31.80 -9.55
CA LYS A 5 29.25 31.85 -9.44
C LYS A 5 28.60 32.57 -10.63
N ASN A 6 27.51 32.03 -11.20
CA ASN A 6 26.63 32.78 -12.09
C ASN A 6 25.14 32.59 -11.72
N LYS A 7 24.44 33.71 -11.53
CA LYS A 7 23.00 33.84 -11.28
C LYS A 7 22.37 34.51 -12.50
N GLY A 8 21.20 34.05 -12.93
CA GLY A 8 20.26 34.81 -13.79
C GLY A 8 18.93 34.05 -13.81
N ARG A 9 17.88 34.47 -13.08
CA ARG A 9 16.87 35.52 -13.35
C ARG A 9 16.11 35.37 -14.69
N LEU A 10 14.84 34.96 -14.55
CA LEU A 10 13.59 35.50 -15.11
C LEU A 10 13.54 35.90 -16.60
N SER A 11 12.54 35.37 -17.31
CA SER A 11 11.49 36.20 -17.95
C SER A 11 10.36 35.36 -18.56
N ALA A 12 9.15 35.88 -18.39
CA ALA A 12 7.88 35.38 -18.91
C ALA A 12 7.75 35.62 -20.41
N VAL A 13 7.01 34.74 -21.11
CA VAL A 13 6.53 35.00 -22.47
C VAL A 13 5.02 34.74 -22.53
N LYS A 14 4.29 35.81 -22.79
CA LYS A 14 2.84 35.90 -23.05
C LYS A 14 2.70 36.54 -24.43
N GLY A 15 2.03 35.89 -25.36
CA GLY A 15 1.61 36.45 -26.66
C GLY A 15 0.62 35.46 -27.29
N ARG A 16 -0.68 35.70 -27.40
CA ARG A 16 -1.49 36.78 -28.02
C ARG A 16 -1.47 36.75 -29.55
N ARG A 17 -2.58 36.21 -30.07
CA ARG A 17 -3.34 36.49 -31.32
C ARG A 17 -2.56 36.84 -32.59
N ASN A 18 -2.89 36.14 -33.68
CA ASN A 18 -3.17 36.85 -34.93
C ASN A 18 -4.22 36.17 -35.81
N SER A 19 -5.03 37.03 -36.41
CA SER A 19 -6.14 36.83 -37.34
C SER A 19 -5.73 37.30 -38.74
N GLY A 20 -6.27 36.67 -39.79
CA GLY A 20 -6.21 37.16 -41.18
C GLY A 20 -6.39 35.98 -42.16
N SER A 21 -7.51 35.83 -42.89
CA SER A 21 -7.89 36.50 -44.17
C SER A 21 -6.88 36.19 -45.30
N LEU A 22 -7.19 35.89 -46.56
CA LEU A 22 -8.40 35.83 -47.40
C LEU A 22 -7.95 35.22 -48.75
N ASN A 23 -8.90 34.63 -49.48
CA ASN A 23 -9.05 34.60 -50.96
C ASN A 23 -7.98 34.02 -51.90
N SER A 24 -8.41 33.01 -52.66
CA SER A 24 -8.41 33.02 -54.15
C SER A 24 -9.50 32.02 -54.61
N ALA A 25 -10.60 32.41 -55.25
CA ALA A 25 -10.75 32.91 -56.62
C ALA A 25 -10.28 31.91 -57.69
N ARG A 26 -11.21 31.09 -58.21
CA ARG A 26 -11.16 30.55 -59.56
C ARG A 26 -12.57 30.48 -60.16
N THR A 27 -12.68 31.12 -61.32
CA THR A 27 -13.87 31.37 -62.13
C THR A 27 -13.88 30.47 -63.37
N GLY A 28 -15.10 30.21 -63.86
CA GLY A 28 -15.45 29.88 -65.26
C GLY A 28 -15.59 28.40 -65.58
N ASN A 29 -16.52 27.93 -66.42
CA ASN A 29 -17.64 28.53 -67.18
C ASN A 29 -18.59 27.39 -67.61
N ASP A 30 -19.88 27.72 -67.72
CA ASP A 30 -20.89 27.29 -68.70
C ASP A 30 -21.16 25.81 -69.02
N ALA A 31 -22.36 25.35 -68.62
CA ALA A 31 -23.40 24.90 -69.57
C ALA A 31 -24.79 24.84 -68.87
N PRO A 32 -25.86 25.44 -69.45
CA PRO A 32 -27.21 25.38 -68.92
C PRO A 32 -27.96 24.13 -69.42
N VAL A 33 -28.46 23.28 -68.52
CA VAL A 33 -29.37 22.19 -68.89
C VAL A 33 -30.82 22.58 -68.56
N VAL A 34 -31.62 22.49 -69.63
CA VAL A 34 -33.00 22.93 -69.82
C VAL A 34 -33.99 22.08 -69.03
N ARG A 35 -35.02 22.74 -68.49
CA ARG A 35 -36.17 22.16 -67.77
C ARG A 35 -37.14 21.46 -68.74
N TYR A 36 -37.81 20.40 -68.28
CA TYR A 36 -39.18 20.12 -68.72
C TYR A 36 -40.10 19.94 -67.51
N TYR A 37 -40.83 21.02 -67.25
CA TYR A 37 -42.09 21.06 -66.52
C TYR A 37 -43.16 20.43 -67.43
N ARG A 38 -43.97 19.51 -66.91
CA ARG A 38 -45.17 19.03 -67.61
C ARG A 38 -46.38 19.23 -66.69
N PRO A 39 -47.17 20.30 -66.87
CA PRO A 39 -48.47 20.42 -66.23
C PRO A 39 -49.61 20.00 -67.17
N GLU A 40 -50.77 19.80 -66.54
CA GLU A 40 -52.13 19.77 -67.11
C GLU A 40 -52.57 18.50 -67.86
N SER A 41 -53.83 18.04 -67.77
CA SER A 41 -55.04 18.50 -67.06
C SER A 41 -56.14 17.43 -67.19
N VAL A 42 -57.31 17.73 -66.60
CA VAL A 42 -58.67 17.22 -66.89
C VAL A 42 -59.30 16.33 -65.80
N GLN A 43 -59.90 17.06 -64.86
CA GLN A 43 -61.31 17.00 -64.41
C GLN A 43 -62.17 15.73 -64.56
N LYS A 44 -62.94 15.55 -63.47
CA LYS A 44 -64.30 14.98 -63.33
C LYS A 44 -64.42 13.46 -63.22
N LYS A 45 -64.76 13.01 -62.00
CA LYS A 45 -66.18 12.79 -61.64
C LYS A 45 -66.38 12.72 -60.13
N SER A 46 -67.27 13.60 -59.68
CA SER A 46 -67.99 13.52 -58.41
C SER A 46 -68.75 12.20 -58.31
N ASN A 47 -68.49 11.44 -57.25
CA ASN A 47 -69.49 10.57 -56.67
C ASN A 47 -69.59 10.91 -55.18
N ILE A 48 -70.70 11.56 -54.87
CA ILE A 48 -71.33 11.60 -53.56
C ILE A 48 -71.59 10.16 -53.13
N ARG A 49 -71.17 9.82 -51.90
CA ARG A 49 -71.58 8.71 -50.99
C ARG A 49 -70.32 8.30 -50.22
N LEU A 50 -70.29 8.09 -48.92
CA LEU A 50 -71.24 8.16 -47.83
C LEU A 50 -70.39 8.46 -46.59
N LYS A 51 -71.03 9.08 -45.61
CA LYS A 51 -70.63 9.07 -44.21
C LYS A 51 -70.12 7.67 -43.83
N ASP A 52 -68.83 7.53 -43.59
CA ASP A 52 -68.30 6.45 -42.76
C ASP A 52 -67.22 7.03 -41.84
N GLU A 53 -67.59 6.96 -40.56
CA GLU A 53 -66.77 6.81 -39.38
C GLU A 53 -65.32 7.30 -39.45
N SER A 54 -65.04 8.24 -38.56
CA SER A 54 -63.72 8.40 -37.97
C SER A 54 -63.16 7.02 -37.60
N GLU A 55 -62.32 6.45 -38.47
CA GLU A 55 -61.38 5.41 -38.08
C GLU A 55 -60.45 6.06 -37.04
N VAL A 56 -60.90 6.00 -35.79
CA VAL A 56 -60.01 5.97 -34.64
C VAL A 56 -59.11 4.79 -34.95
N ASN A 57 -57.98 5.09 -35.57
CA ASN A 57 -56.90 4.19 -35.85
C ASN A 57 -56.36 3.80 -34.48
N LYS A 58 -57.10 2.89 -33.81
CA LYS A 58 -56.74 2.26 -32.56
C LYS A 58 -55.50 1.49 -32.93
N LYS A 59 -54.33 2.15 -32.85
CA LYS A 59 -53.03 1.51 -32.77
C LYS A 59 -53.25 0.40 -31.77
N LYS A 60 -53.42 -0.83 -32.27
CA LYS A 60 -53.57 -2.01 -31.42
C LYS A 60 -52.27 -2.03 -30.65
N PHE A 61 -52.32 -1.52 -29.41
CA PHE A 61 -51.20 -1.50 -28.51
C PHE A 61 -50.86 -2.97 -28.36
N ASN A 62 -49.83 -3.38 -29.08
CA ASN A 62 -49.43 -4.76 -29.13
C ASN A 62 -48.75 -4.98 -27.78
N LEU A 63 -49.54 -5.26 -26.75
CA LEU A 63 -49.11 -5.38 -25.35
C LEU A 63 -47.95 -6.38 -25.24
N PHE A 64 -47.98 -7.42 -26.06
CA PHE A 64 -46.88 -8.37 -26.24
C PHE A 64 -45.58 -7.72 -26.72
N GLN A 65 -45.66 -6.74 -27.63
CA GLN A 65 -44.48 -6.01 -28.11
C GLN A 65 -43.90 -5.05 -27.07
N PHE A 66 -44.75 -4.50 -26.22
CA PHE A 66 -44.31 -3.69 -25.10
C PHE A 66 -43.66 -4.58 -24.02
N LEU A 67 -44.26 -5.74 -23.72
CA LEU A 67 -43.78 -6.67 -22.69
C LEU A 67 -42.36 -7.18 -22.99
N TYR A 68 -42.08 -7.67 -24.21
CA TYR A 68 -40.75 -8.21 -24.51
C TYR A 68 -39.66 -7.12 -24.46
N LYS A 69 -39.99 -5.87 -24.80
CA LYS A 69 -39.04 -4.74 -24.71
C LYS A 69 -38.68 -4.44 -23.26
N TRP A 70 -39.67 -4.41 -22.36
CA TRP A 70 -39.42 -4.24 -20.93
C TRP A 70 -38.67 -5.41 -20.31
N ILE A 71 -39.01 -6.65 -20.70
CA ILE A 71 -38.25 -7.84 -20.29
C ILE A 71 -36.80 -7.73 -20.75
N GLY A 72 -36.55 -7.31 -21.99
CA GLY A 72 -35.20 -7.07 -22.50
C GLY A 72 -34.44 -6.01 -21.71
N ILE A 73 -35.06 -4.87 -21.41
CA ILE A 73 -34.46 -3.81 -20.59
C ILE A 73 -34.16 -4.31 -19.17
N LEU A 74 -35.08 -5.02 -18.54
CA LEU A 74 -34.89 -5.60 -17.21
C LEU A 74 -33.77 -6.64 -17.20
N ALA A 75 -33.65 -7.47 -18.24
CA ALA A 75 -32.56 -8.43 -18.38
C ALA A 75 -31.21 -7.72 -18.50
N ILE A 76 -31.12 -6.65 -19.32
CA ILE A 76 -29.90 -5.84 -19.44
C ILE A 76 -29.56 -5.18 -18.10
N LEU A 77 -30.53 -4.57 -17.43
CA LEU A 77 -30.34 -3.93 -16.14
C LEU A 77 -29.87 -4.94 -15.09
N PHE A 78 -30.46 -6.13 -15.05
CA PHE A 78 -30.05 -7.22 -14.18
C PHE A 78 -28.60 -7.66 -14.46
N LEU A 79 -28.23 -7.82 -15.72
CA LEU A 79 -26.86 -8.17 -16.12
C LEU A 79 -25.86 -7.08 -15.71
N VAL A 80 -26.21 -5.81 -15.86
CA VAL A 80 -25.37 -4.68 -15.41
C VAL A 80 -25.19 -4.73 -13.90
N ILE A 81 -26.28 -4.83 -13.13
CA ILE A 81 -26.24 -4.92 -11.66
C ILE A 81 -25.39 -6.13 -11.22
N ALA A 82 -25.60 -7.30 -11.85
CA ALA A 82 -24.86 -8.51 -11.55
C ALA A 82 -23.35 -8.36 -11.83
N ASN A 83 -22.95 -7.67 -12.90
CA ASN A 83 -21.55 -7.42 -13.23
C ASN A 83 -20.89 -6.34 -12.35
N THR A 84 -21.67 -5.35 -11.91
CA THR A 84 -21.19 -4.28 -11.03
C THR A 84 -21.09 -4.68 -9.56
N THR A 85 -21.63 -5.84 -9.17
CA THR A 85 -21.60 -6.29 -7.77
C THR A 85 -20.41 -7.18 -7.46
N LEU A 86 -19.73 -6.87 -6.35
CA LEU A 86 -18.71 -7.68 -5.71
C LEU A 86 -19.37 -8.63 -4.70
N SER A 87 -19.04 -9.92 -4.77
CA SER A 87 -19.68 -10.98 -3.98
C SER A 87 -18.78 -11.57 -2.90
N GLY A 88 -17.48 -11.26 -2.88
CA GLY A 88 -16.57 -11.78 -1.87
C GLY A 88 -15.17 -11.24 -1.98
N VAL A 89 -14.33 -11.64 -1.01
CA VAL A 89 -12.93 -11.25 -0.90
C VAL A 89 -12.02 -12.46 -1.04
N VAL A 90 -11.00 -12.33 -1.88
CA VAL A 90 -9.91 -13.29 -2.07
C VAL A 90 -8.62 -12.63 -1.58
N ILE A 91 -7.91 -13.26 -0.67
CA ILE A 91 -6.67 -12.72 -0.12
C ILE A 91 -5.47 -13.42 -0.74
N LYS A 92 -4.46 -12.61 -1.07
CA LYS A 92 -3.11 -13.05 -1.41
C LYS A 92 -2.16 -12.36 -0.43
N ILE A 93 -1.43 -13.15 0.35
CA ILE A 93 -0.42 -12.64 1.26
C ILE A 93 0.93 -12.78 0.56
N GLN A 94 1.64 -11.67 0.39
CA GLN A 94 3.02 -11.64 -0.08
C GLN A 94 3.91 -11.57 1.17
N ASN A 95 4.62 -12.65 1.44
CA ASN A 95 5.67 -12.68 2.46
C ASN A 95 7.01 -12.50 1.77
N PHE A 96 7.79 -11.52 2.21
CA PHE A 96 9.04 -11.18 1.53
C PHE A 96 10.20 -12.15 1.81
N ASN A 97 10.08 -13.09 2.75
CA ASN A 97 11.17 -14.02 3.09
C ASN A 97 10.67 -15.39 3.62
N GLU A 98 9.56 -15.92 3.10
CA GLU A 98 8.93 -17.18 3.58
C GLU A 98 8.57 -17.22 5.07
N THR A 99 8.70 -16.09 5.78
CA THR A 99 8.30 -15.94 7.18
C THR A 99 6.85 -16.36 7.35
N THR A 100 6.58 -17.16 8.37
CA THR A 100 5.21 -17.53 8.68
C THR A 100 4.40 -16.28 9.01
N PRO A 101 3.18 -16.15 8.46
CA PRO A 101 2.30 -15.06 8.84
C PRO A 101 2.05 -15.06 10.35
N TYR A 102 1.97 -13.88 10.97
CA TYR A 102 1.60 -13.76 12.39
C TYR A 102 0.25 -14.40 12.71
N LYS A 103 -0.67 -14.44 11.73
CA LYS A 103 -2.00 -15.04 11.87
C LYS A 103 -2.28 -15.98 10.70
N SER A 104 -3.13 -16.97 10.90
CA SER A 104 -3.51 -17.88 9.82
C SER A 104 -4.20 -17.13 8.67
N ASN A 105 -4.05 -17.61 7.44
CA ASN A 105 -4.72 -17.04 6.26
C ASN A 105 -6.24 -16.94 6.43
N LYS A 106 -6.83 -17.89 7.16
CA LYS A 106 -8.26 -17.89 7.49
C LYS A 106 -8.62 -16.70 8.39
N GLN A 107 -7.83 -16.42 9.42
CA GLN A 107 -8.08 -15.29 10.33
C GLN A 107 -8.03 -13.95 9.59
N TYR A 108 -7.05 -13.73 8.70
CA TYR A 108 -7.02 -12.53 7.85
C TYR A 108 -8.25 -12.47 6.94
N LYS A 109 -8.63 -13.59 6.32
CA LYS A 109 -9.79 -13.67 5.42
C LYS A 109 -11.09 -13.32 6.10
N ASP A 110 -11.35 -13.91 7.26
CA ASP A 110 -12.61 -13.72 7.98
C ASP A 110 -12.74 -12.24 8.40
N ARG A 111 -11.69 -11.67 9.00
CA ARG A 111 -11.68 -10.28 9.45
C ARG A 111 -11.75 -9.25 8.32
N ILE A 112 -11.05 -9.47 7.22
CA ILE A 112 -11.13 -8.57 6.05
C ILE A 112 -12.51 -8.68 5.39
N THR A 113 -13.09 -9.89 5.37
CA THR A 113 -14.47 -10.09 4.90
C THR A 113 -15.47 -9.37 5.78
N ASP A 114 -15.26 -9.33 7.10
CA ASP A 114 -16.09 -8.54 8.02
C ASP A 114 -15.96 -7.04 7.73
N ILE A 115 -14.74 -6.51 7.55
CA ILE A 115 -14.52 -5.11 7.15
C ILE A 115 -15.23 -4.81 5.83
N PHE A 116 -15.14 -5.71 4.86
CA PHE A 116 -15.80 -5.59 3.56
C PHE A 116 -17.32 -5.54 3.70
N ASN A 117 -17.89 -6.41 4.53
CA ASN A 117 -19.34 -6.53 4.72
C ASN A 117 -19.97 -5.42 5.57
N LYS A 118 -19.18 -4.73 6.41
CA LYS A 118 -19.67 -3.60 7.22
C LYS A 118 -20.24 -2.45 6.39
N ASN A 119 -19.80 -2.27 5.15
CA ASN A 119 -20.29 -1.19 4.28
C ASN A 119 -20.88 -1.76 2.99
N MET A 120 -22.19 -1.57 2.79
CA MET A 120 -22.89 -2.03 1.58
C MET A 120 -22.35 -1.40 0.30
N LEU A 121 -21.77 -0.19 0.37
CA LEU A 121 -21.14 0.46 -0.79
C LEU A 121 -19.88 -0.27 -1.27
N ASN A 122 -19.24 -1.07 -0.41
CA ASN A 122 -18.09 -1.87 -0.80
C ASN A 122 -18.48 -3.03 -1.72
N LYS A 123 -19.77 -3.43 -1.74
CA LYS A 123 -20.28 -4.50 -2.61
C LYS A 123 -20.53 -4.06 -4.04
N ASN A 124 -20.33 -2.80 -4.39
CA ASN A 124 -20.49 -2.32 -5.77
C ASN A 124 -19.14 -1.79 -6.28
N LYS A 125 -18.70 -2.32 -7.43
CA LYS A 125 -17.43 -1.98 -8.09
C LYS A 125 -17.30 -0.48 -8.38
N ILE A 126 -18.41 0.21 -8.63
CA ILE A 126 -18.44 1.64 -8.98
C ILE A 126 -18.24 2.52 -7.74
N SER A 127 -18.83 2.14 -6.61
CA SER A 127 -18.78 2.92 -5.36
C SER A 127 -17.71 2.43 -4.37
N PHE A 128 -17.01 1.35 -4.70
CA PHE A 128 -15.95 0.81 -3.84
C PHE A 128 -14.80 1.80 -3.74
N ASN A 129 -14.45 2.15 -2.51
CA ASN A 129 -13.32 3.02 -2.21
C ASN A 129 -12.16 2.17 -1.69
N SER A 130 -11.21 1.86 -2.57
CA SER A 130 -10.02 1.05 -2.23
C SER A 130 -9.21 1.69 -1.12
N THR A 131 -8.91 2.99 -1.20
CA THR A 131 -8.10 3.70 -0.21
C THR A 131 -8.69 3.64 1.20
N LYS A 132 -10.00 3.86 1.34
CA LYS A 132 -10.68 3.78 2.64
C LYS A 132 -10.67 2.34 3.17
N PHE A 133 -10.92 1.36 2.31
CA PHE A 133 -10.90 -0.04 2.68
C PHE A 133 -9.50 -0.51 3.10
N GLU A 134 -8.47 -0.17 2.33
CA GLU A 134 -7.06 -0.44 2.62
C GLU A 134 -6.62 0.19 3.95
N MET A 135 -7.01 1.44 4.21
CA MET A 135 -6.72 2.11 5.48
C MET A 135 -7.40 1.42 6.67
N GLN A 136 -8.64 0.97 6.51
CA GLN A 136 -9.35 0.20 7.55
C GLN A 136 -8.62 -1.12 7.87
N ILE A 137 -8.11 -1.81 6.86
CA ILE A 137 -7.31 -3.03 7.04
C ILE A 137 -6.01 -2.71 7.80
N LYS A 138 -5.28 -1.67 7.38
CA LYS A 138 -4.03 -1.26 8.05
C LYS A 138 -4.23 -0.85 9.51
N ASN A 139 -5.38 -0.28 9.84
CA ASN A 139 -5.70 0.09 11.22
C ASN A 139 -6.08 -1.12 12.08
N GLU A 140 -6.67 -2.15 11.49
CA GLU A 140 -7.02 -3.40 12.19
C GLU A 140 -5.79 -4.30 12.40
N PHE A 141 -4.86 -4.30 11.44
CA PHE A 141 -3.68 -5.18 11.42
C PHE A 141 -2.37 -4.37 11.46
N PRO A 142 -1.77 -4.17 12.65
CA PRO A 142 -0.52 -3.40 12.77
C PRO A 142 0.69 -4.05 12.08
N GLU A 143 0.64 -5.36 11.82
CA GLU A 143 1.65 -6.10 11.05
C GLU A 143 1.61 -5.81 9.54
N VAL A 144 0.54 -5.21 9.03
CA VAL A 144 0.37 -4.99 7.60
C VAL A 144 1.06 -3.68 7.18
N GLU A 145 2.12 -3.81 6.40
CA GLU A 145 2.87 -2.67 5.85
C GLU A 145 2.13 -2.05 4.66
N SER A 146 1.67 -2.90 3.74
CA SER A 146 0.99 -2.48 2.52
C SER A 146 -0.25 -3.34 2.25
N VAL A 147 -1.30 -2.70 1.72
CA VAL A 147 -2.54 -3.35 1.29
C VAL A 147 -2.85 -2.84 -0.10
N VAL A 148 -3.17 -3.75 -1.00
CA VAL A 148 -3.61 -3.40 -2.35
C VAL A 148 -4.92 -4.12 -2.64
N ALA A 149 -6.00 -3.36 -2.79
CA ALA A 149 -7.31 -3.88 -3.15
C ALA A 149 -7.56 -3.71 -4.66
N VAL A 150 -7.59 -4.82 -5.39
CA VAL A 150 -7.78 -4.85 -6.84
C VAL A 150 -9.19 -5.34 -7.16
N ILE A 151 -9.97 -4.49 -7.83
CA ILE A 151 -11.26 -4.85 -8.40
C ILE A 151 -11.00 -5.53 -9.76
N PRO A 152 -11.47 -6.76 -9.98
CA PRO A 152 -11.28 -7.41 -11.26
C PRO A 152 -12.23 -6.85 -12.33
N LEU A 153 -11.72 -6.73 -13.56
CA LEU A 153 -12.53 -6.35 -14.73
C LEU A 153 -13.60 -7.42 -15.01
N ALA A 154 -13.22 -8.70 -14.94
CA ALA A 154 -14.11 -9.84 -15.09
C ALA A 154 -14.23 -10.63 -13.77
N GLY A 155 -15.45 -11.03 -13.40
CA GLY A 155 -15.73 -11.73 -12.14
C GLY A 155 -16.13 -10.79 -11.00
N ARG A 156 -16.39 -11.35 -9.80
CA ARG A 156 -17.03 -10.65 -8.67
C ARG A 156 -16.24 -10.69 -7.36
N GLY A 157 -15.04 -11.29 -7.37
CA GLY A 157 -14.19 -11.38 -6.18
C GLY A 157 -13.21 -10.22 -6.09
N LEU A 158 -13.26 -9.44 -5.00
CA LEU A 158 -12.23 -8.45 -4.70
C LEU A 158 -10.92 -9.18 -4.36
N GLN A 159 -9.83 -8.85 -5.04
CA GLN A 159 -8.51 -9.40 -4.69
C GLN A 159 -7.81 -8.43 -3.74
N VAL A 160 -7.35 -8.93 -2.60
CA VAL A 160 -6.63 -8.14 -1.60
C VAL A 160 -5.23 -8.72 -1.48
N GLY A 161 -4.24 -7.94 -1.90
CA GLY A 161 -2.82 -8.19 -1.64
C GLY A 161 -2.45 -7.61 -0.28
N LEU A 162 -1.83 -8.41 0.58
CA LEU A 162 -1.24 -7.97 1.84
C LEU A 162 0.26 -8.13 1.79
N THR A 163 0.99 -7.10 2.20
CA THR A 163 2.42 -7.17 2.52
C THR A 163 2.57 -7.05 4.02
N LEU A 164 3.15 -8.07 4.65
CA LEU A 164 3.41 -8.07 6.08
C LEU A 164 4.81 -7.53 6.35
N THR A 165 4.95 -6.79 7.45
CA THR A 165 6.26 -6.38 7.96
C THR A 165 6.99 -7.59 8.56
N GLU A 166 8.31 -7.61 8.48
CA GLU A 166 9.11 -8.66 9.10
C GLU A 166 9.38 -8.39 10.58
N PRO A 167 9.55 -9.44 11.40
CA PRO A 167 9.88 -9.25 12.80
C PRO A 167 11.34 -8.83 12.94
N LEU A 168 11.57 -7.76 13.68
CA LEU A 168 12.89 -7.20 13.97
C LEU A 168 13.45 -7.72 15.29
N ALA A 169 12.62 -7.77 16.34
CA ALA A 169 13.01 -8.20 17.68
C ALA A 169 11.80 -8.70 18.48
N ARG A 170 12.07 -9.42 19.56
CA ARG A 170 11.06 -9.74 20.59
C ARG A 170 11.09 -8.65 21.64
N LEU A 171 10.01 -7.90 21.75
CA LEU A 171 9.89 -6.80 22.67
C LEU A 171 9.38 -7.28 24.03
N GLN A 172 10.17 -7.07 25.07
CA GLN A 172 9.82 -7.45 26.44
C GLN A 172 9.09 -6.31 27.15
N MET A 173 7.93 -6.64 27.73
CA MET A 173 7.13 -5.75 28.56
C MET A 173 7.33 -6.03 30.04
N ASN A 174 6.94 -5.05 30.87
CA ASN A 174 6.77 -5.27 32.30
C ASN A 174 5.78 -6.41 32.55
N GLY A 175 6.13 -7.35 33.44
CA GLY A 175 5.27 -8.49 33.79
C GLY A 175 5.37 -9.70 32.84
N ASN A 176 6.54 -9.93 32.25
CA ASN A 176 6.88 -11.11 31.40
C ASN A 176 6.07 -11.28 30.11
N LYS A 177 5.26 -10.29 29.73
CA LYS A 177 4.61 -10.29 28.41
C LYS A 177 5.62 -9.94 27.34
N GLN A 178 5.53 -10.60 26.19
CA GLN A 178 6.35 -10.29 25.02
C GLN A 178 5.46 -10.00 23.83
N THR A 179 5.92 -9.10 22.96
CA THR A 179 5.31 -8.83 21.66
C THR A 179 6.35 -8.90 20.56
N PHE A 180 5.94 -9.08 19.31
CA PHE A 180 6.84 -8.86 18.18
C PHE A 180 6.96 -7.37 17.88
N LEU A 181 8.17 -6.91 17.63
CA LEU A 181 8.45 -5.60 17.04
C LEU A 181 8.70 -5.80 15.55
N GLY A 182 7.98 -5.07 14.69
CA GLY A 182 8.19 -5.10 13.24
C GLY A 182 9.32 -4.21 12.76
N GLN A 183 9.79 -4.44 11.53
CA GLN A 183 10.66 -3.51 10.80
C GLN A 183 9.99 -2.16 10.50
N ASN A 184 8.66 -2.05 10.64
CA ASN A 184 7.95 -0.77 10.64
C ASN A 184 8.04 -0.01 11.99
N GLY A 185 8.73 -0.56 12.99
CA GLY A 185 8.91 0.04 14.32
C GLY A 185 7.68 -0.04 15.23
N LYS A 186 6.67 -0.87 14.88
CA LYS A 186 5.44 -1.04 15.67
C LYS A 186 5.43 -2.36 16.44
N SER A 187 4.73 -2.35 17.57
CA SER A 187 4.34 -3.60 18.24
C SER A 187 3.25 -4.31 17.42
N ILE A 188 3.41 -5.60 17.14
CA ILE A 188 2.56 -6.35 16.20
C ILE A 188 1.52 -7.20 16.90
N GLU A 189 1.95 -8.10 17.77
CA GLU A 189 1.07 -9.08 18.42
C GLU A 189 1.73 -9.59 19.70
N TYR A 190 0.91 -9.90 20.70
CA TYR A 190 1.36 -10.63 21.88
C TYR A 190 1.81 -12.05 21.54
N ILE A 191 2.97 -12.42 22.08
CA ILE A 191 3.47 -13.79 22.00
C ILE A 191 2.82 -14.58 23.13
N ASN A 192 1.68 -15.19 22.82
CA ASN A 192 0.92 -16.04 23.77
C ASN A 192 1.11 -17.53 23.52
N ASP A 193 1.78 -17.89 22.42
CA ASP A 193 1.93 -19.26 21.94
C ASP A 193 3.41 -19.67 22.02
N SER A 194 3.67 -20.82 22.65
CA SER A 194 5.02 -21.39 22.76
C SER A 194 5.61 -21.73 21.40
N ASP A 195 4.80 -22.11 20.42
CA ASP A 195 5.28 -22.52 19.11
C ASP A 195 5.83 -21.31 18.34
N LYS A 196 5.10 -20.17 18.38
CA LYS A 196 5.59 -18.89 17.86
C LYS A 196 6.85 -18.43 18.58
N LEU A 197 6.93 -18.62 19.91
CA LEU A 197 8.13 -18.22 20.65
C LEU A 197 9.37 -19.03 20.21
N ASN A 198 9.20 -20.33 19.93
CA ASN A 198 10.26 -21.20 19.46
C ASN A 198 10.69 -20.84 18.03
N GLU A 199 9.74 -20.54 17.16
CA GLU A 199 10.01 -20.12 15.77
C GLU A 199 10.86 -18.85 15.70
N PHE A 200 10.60 -17.88 16.57
CA PHE A 200 11.30 -16.59 16.62
C PHE A 200 12.34 -16.50 17.74
N ASN A 201 12.85 -17.65 18.23
CA ASN A 201 13.86 -17.72 19.28
C ASN A 201 15.14 -16.94 18.91
N ASN A 202 15.54 -16.99 17.65
CA ASN A 202 16.77 -16.37 17.16
C ASN A 202 16.71 -14.84 17.17
N LEU A 203 15.53 -14.23 17.34
CA LEU A 203 15.42 -12.78 17.46
C LEU A 203 15.90 -12.30 18.84
N PRO A 204 16.67 -11.19 18.89
CA PRO A 204 17.10 -10.62 20.15
C PRO A 204 15.91 -10.11 20.95
N ILE A 205 16.08 -10.10 22.27
CA ILE A 205 15.11 -9.49 23.17
C ILE A 205 15.39 -8.00 23.24
N LEU A 206 14.45 -7.16 22.83
CA LEU A 206 14.48 -5.72 23.01
C LEU A 206 13.71 -5.34 24.28
N SER A 207 14.36 -4.65 25.20
CA SER A 207 13.76 -4.07 26.40
C SER A 207 13.77 -2.54 26.28
N VAL A 208 12.62 -1.93 26.56
CA VAL A 208 12.46 -0.48 26.59
C VAL A 208 12.00 -0.09 28.00
N PRO A 209 12.94 0.22 28.92
CA PRO A 209 12.61 0.44 30.31
C PRO A 209 11.72 1.69 30.49
N ASN A 210 10.82 1.62 31.48
CA ASN A 210 9.93 2.71 31.89
C ASN A 210 8.92 3.18 30.83
N ILE A 211 8.60 2.34 29.84
CA ILE A 211 7.58 2.63 28.83
C ILE A 211 6.59 1.46 28.78
N SER A 212 5.31 1.80 28.90
CA SER A 212 4.20 0.89 28.62
C SER A 212 3.70 1.17 27.21
N PHE A 213 3.37 0.12 26.46
CA PHE A 213 2.81 0.22 25.12
C PHE A 213 1.79 -0.88 24.88
N ASN A 214 0.97 -0.69 23.86
CA ASN A 214 0.00 -1.66 23.37
C ASN A 214 0.41 -2.17 21.98
N VAL A 215 -0.24 -3.26 21.58
CA VAL A 215 -0.18 -3.73 20.20
C VAL A 215 -0.66 -2.63 19.25
N GLY A 216 0.13 -2.36 18.21
CA GLY A 216 -0.11 -1.33 17.20
C GLY A 216 0.59 0.00 17.46
N ASP A 217 1.11 0.23 18.67
CA ASP A 217 1.82 1.46 18.99
C ASP A 217 3.13 1.56 18.21
N GLN A 218 3.44 2.77 17.72
CA GLN A 218 4.74 3.10 17.15
C GLN A 218 5.74 3.30 18.29
N LEU A 219 6.76 2.46 18.34
CA LEU A 219 7.75 2.46 19.43
C LEU A 219 9.10 2.98 19.00
N LEU A 220 9.50 2.63 17.78
CA LEU A 220 10.78 3.02 17.24
C LEU A 220 10.62 3.94 16.03
N THR A 221 11.54 4.87 15.87
CA THR A 221 11.70 5.65 14.65
C THR A 221 12.39 4.83 13.55
N ASN A 222 12.32 5.32 12.31
CA ASN A 222 13.00 4.66 11.19
C ASN A 222 14.53 4.56 11.38
N GLU A 223 15.14 5.51 12.09
CA GLU A 223 16.58 5.48 12.40
C GLU A 223 16.92 4.42 13.44
N GLU A 224 16.09 4.31 14.49
CA GLU A 224 16.22 3.29 15.53
C GLU A 224 16.06 1.87 14.96
N VAL A 225 15.04 1.67 14.11
CA VAL A 225 14.85 0.42 13.37
C VAL A 225 16.09 0.07 12.56
N LYS A 226 16.64 1.02 11.79
CA LYS A 226 17.85 0.79 10.98
C LYS A 226 19.06 0.42 11.81
N LEU A 227 19.22 1.03 12.99
CA LEU A 227 20.31 0.68 13.90
C LEU A 227 20.17 -0.74 14.41
N ILE A 228 18.98 -1.12 14.89
CA ILE A 228 18.73 -2.47 15.39
C ILE A 228 18.85 -3.50 14.26
N ASP A 229 18.32 -3.23 13.08
CA ASP A 229 18.43 -4.10 11.90
C ASP A 229 19.89 -4.29 11.45
N LEU A 230 20.70 -3.22 11.47
CA LEU A 230 22.11 -3.35 11.16
C LEU A 230 22.84 -4.16 12.24
N LEU A 231 22.50 -3.94 13.52
CA LEU A 231 23.08 -4.70 14.62
C LEU A 231 22.74 -6.18 14.51
N THR A 232 21.48 -6.55 14.25
CA THR A 232 21.06 -7.95 14.11
C THR A 232 21.72 -8.64 12.93
N LYS A 233 21.90 -7.93 11.80
CA LYS A 233 22.59 -8.47 10.62
C LYS A 233 24.10 -8.62 10.82
N GLU A 234 24.73 -7.66 11.49
CA GLU A 234 26.18 -7.68 11.68
C GLU A 234 26.63 -8.67 12.76
N PHE A 235 25.80 -8.83 13.81
CA PHE A 235 26.02 -9.70 14.96
C PHE A 235 25.12 -10.95 14.87
N ASP A 236 25.31 -11.72 13.80
CA ASP A 236 24.54 -12.91 13.45
C ASP A 236 25.10 -14.22 14.04
N GLY A 237 26.29 -14.19 14.64
CA GLY A 237 26.97 -15.38 15.15
C GLY A 237 27.83 -16.12 14.11
N SER A 238 28.05 -15.55 12.93
CA SER A 238 28.80 -16.19 11.83
C SER A 238 30.29 -16.39 12.14
N ASP A 239 30.91 -15.44 12.87
CA ASP A 239 32.33 -15.38 13.14
C ASP A 239 32.64 -15.18 14.64
N SER A 240 33.88 -15.47 15.03
CA SER A 240 34.37 -15.33 16.42
C SER A 240 34.35 -13.90 16.97
N TYR A 241 34.22 -12.89 16.11
CA TYR A 241 34.08 -11.47 16.47
C TYR A 241 32.70 -10.88 16.13
N ARG A 242 31.79 -11.70 15.59
CA ARG A 242 30.39 -11.35 15.27
C ARG A 242 29.43 -12.12 16.18
N TYR A 243 29.62 -12.00 17.49
CA TYR A 243 28.79 -12.71 18.47
C TYR A 243 27.30 -12.47 18.24
N SER A 244 26.46 -13.50 18.36
CA SER A 244 25.01 -13.32 18.22
C SER A 244 24.44 -12.45 19.33
N LEU A 245 23.50 -11.58 19.00
CA LEU A 245 22.85 -10.70 19.98
C LEU A 245 21.96 -11.50 20.94
N LYS A 246 22.13 -11.23 22.24
CA LYS A 246 21.29 -11.78 23.30
C LYS A 246 20.13 -10.84 23.61
N SER A 247 20.46 -9.59 23.91
CA SER A 247 19.48 -8.59 24.30
C SER A 247 19.92 -7.20 23.91
N ILE A 248 18.94 -6.35 23.63
CA ILE A 248 19.08 -4.93 23.33
C ILE A 248 18.26 -4.20 24.39
N GLU A 249 18.86 -3.26 25.08
CA GLU A 249 18.16 -2.34 25.98
C GLU A 249 18.21 -0.96 25.36
N PHE A 250 17.04 -0.38 25.09
CA PHE A 250 16.94 0.93 24.46
C PHE A 250 16.34 1.95 25.41
N ASN A 251 17.14 2.93 25.80
CA ASN A 251 16.68 4.07 26.58
C ASN A 251 16.23 5.20 25.64
N ILE A 252 14.92 5.31 25.43
CA ILE A 252 14.35 6.34 24.54
C ILE A 252 14.70 7.75 25.00
N LYS A 253 14.79 8.00 26.32
CA LYS A 253 15.04 9.35 26.85
C LYS A 253 16.46 9.83 26.56
N SER A 254 17.45 8.95 26.72
CA SER A 254 18.85 9.28 26.41
C SER A 254 19.24 8.95 24.98
N ARG A 255 18.36 8.31 24.20
CA ARG A 255 18.62 7.84 22.82
C ARG A 255 19.83 6.89 22.75
N GLU A 256 20.04 6.13 23.82
CA GLU A 256 21.16 5.21 23.98
C GLU A 256 20.70 3.76 23.90
N ILE A 257 21.51 2.95 23.25
CA ILE A 257 21.33 1.51 23.14
C ILE A 257 22.46 0.81 23.88
N MET A 258 22.11 -0.15 24.71
CA MET A 258 23.03 -1.12 25.27
C MET A 258 22.73 -2.49 24.67
N ILE A 259 23.74 -3.15 24.12
CA ILE A 259 23.60 -4.51 23.59
C ILE A 259 24.44 -5.50 24.38
N ARG A 260 23.91 -6.71 24.54
CA ARG A 260 24.59 -7.85 25.13
C ARG A 260 24.65 -8.97 24.12
N PHE A 261 25.72 -9.74 24.18
CA PHE A 261 26.02 -10.82 23.26
C PHE A 261 25.88 -12.19 23.94
N ASN A 262 25.69 -13.23 23.14
CA ASN A 262 25.78 -14.61 23.60
C ASN A 262 27.26 -15.03 23.73
N GLY A 263 27.57 -15.83 24.75
CA GLY A 263 28.90 -16.42 24.94
C GLY A 263 29.98 -15.51 25.53
N VAL A 264 29.71 -14.21 25.72
CA VAL A 264 30.65 -13.24 26.33
C VAL A 264 29.97 -12.38 27.38
N ASN A 265 30.75 -11.88 28.34
CA ASN A 265 30.24 -11.19 29.53
C ASN A 265 30.25 -9.66 29.44
N PHE A 266 30.84 -9.10 28.38
CA PHE A 266 30.82 -7.65 28.16
C PHE A 266 29.55 -7.20 27.42
N TYR A 267 29.29 -5.91 27.44
CA TYR A 267 28.20 -5.28 26.70
C TYR A 267 28.73 -4.11 25.87
N ALA A 268 27.99 -3.67 24.85
CA ALA A 268 28.37 -2.51 24.06
C ALA A 268 27.35 -1.38 24.18
N LYS A 269 27.84 -0.13 24.14
CA LYS A 269 27.02 1.08 24.20
C LYS A 269 27.07 1.81 22.86
N LEU A 270 25.91 2.14 22.34
CA LEU A 270 25.68 2.86 21.08
C LEU A 270 24.67 3.99 21.29
N THR A 271 24.59 4.90 20.35
CA THR A 271 23.57 5.96 20.32
C THR A 271 22.94 6.05 18.93
N VAL A 272 21.68 6.44 18.85
CA VAL A 272 21.03 6.73 17.56
C VAL A 272 21.38 8.12 17.03
N GLU A 273 22.06 8.94 17.82
CA GLU A 273 22.39 10.34 17.46
C GLU A 273 23.60 10.46 16.52
N ARG A 274 24.30 9.37 16.26
CA ARG A 274 25.50 9.33 15.42
C ARG A 274 25.35 8.39 14.24
N GLN A 275 26.29 8.48 13.30
CA GLN A 275 26.30 7.63 12.11
C GLN A 275 26.34 6.15 12.50
N ILE A 276 25.24 5.46 12.18
CA ILE A 276 24.97 4.07 12.57
C ILE A 276 26.07 3.13 12.05
N ARG A 277 26.45 3.26 10.78
CA ARG A 277 27.45 2.39 10.14
C ARG A 277 28.84 2.53 10.77
N GLU A 278 29.24 3.74 11.13
CA GLU A 278 30.54 4.00 11.74
C GLU A 278 30.62 3.42 13.15
N GLN A 279 29.56 3.56 13.94
CA GLN A 279 29.50 2.99 15.30
C GLN A 279 29.55 1.46 15.26
N VAL A 280 28.72 0.84 14.41
CA VAL A 280 28.68 -0.63 14.28
C VAL A 280 30.00 -1.15 13.73
N GLY A 281 30.56 -0.52 12.69
CA GLY A 281 31.86 -0.91 12.14
C GLY A 281 33.01 -0.76 13.14
N SER A 282 33.03 0.33 13.91
CA SER A 282 34.02 0.54 14.98
C SER A 282 33.91 -0.52 16.07
N LEU A 283 32.68 -0.92 16.42
CA LEU A 283 32.44 -1.97 17.41
C LEU A 283 32.98 -3.32 16.92
N VAL A 284 32.66 -3.72 15.69
CA VAL A 284 33.15 -4.97 15.08
C VAL A 284 34.68 -4.96 14.97
N ALA A 285 35.27 -3.87 14.50
CA ALA A 285 36.72 -3.72 14.39
C ALA A 285 37.40 -3.81 15.75
N THR A 286 36.80 -3.22 16.79
CA THR A 286 37.32 -3.28 18.17
C THR A 286 37.27 -4.69 18.71
N ILE A 287 36.13 -5.37 18.59
CA ILE A 287 35.98 -6.77 19.04
C ILE A 287 37.00 -7.65 18.33
N LYS A 288 37.12 -7.53 17.00
CA LYS A 288 38.10 -8.29 16.22
C LYS A 288 39.53 -8.07 16.73
N ASN A 289 39.94 -6.81 16.90
CA ASN A 289 41.28 -6.46 17.36
C ASN A 289 41.58 -7.03 18.77
N LEU A 290 40.62 -6.93 19.68
CA LEU A 290 40.73 -7.44 21.05
C LEU A 290 40.78 -8.98 21.09
N THR A 291 39.97 -9.64 20.26
CA THR A 291 39.96 -11.11 20.13
C THR A 291 41.29 -11.61 19.56
N GLU A 292 41.83 -10.96 18.53
CA GLU A 292 43.14 -11.30 17.95
C GLU A 292 44.30 -11.13 18.95
N GLN A 293 44.16 -10.19 19.89
CA GLN A 293 45.12 -9.97 20.99
C GLN A 293 44.89 -10.88 22.20
N GLY A 294 43.82 -11.68 22.21
CA GLY A 294 43.44 -12.50 23.38
C GLY A 294 42.97 -11.67 24.58
N ASN A 295 42.61 -10.40 24.39
CA ASN A 295 42.27 -9.45 25.44
C ASN A 295 40.81 -8.97 25.32
N LEU A 296 39.86 -9.84 25.66
CA LEU A 296 38.45 -9.46 25.64
C LEU A 296 38.13 -8.40 26.71
N PRO A 297 37.15 -7.49 26.46
CA PRO A 297 36.70 -6.52 27.46
C PRO A 297 36.20 -7.21 28.72
N LYS A 298 36.45 -6.60 29.89
CA LYS A 298 35.96 -7.13 31.17
C LYS A 298 34.54 -6.67 31.46
N GLU A 299 34.14 -5.52 30.94
CA GLU A 299 32.87 -4.88 31.23
C GLU A 299 32.18 -4.35 29.97
N TYR A 300 32.80 -3.43 29.23
CA TYR A 300 32.10 -2.77 28.12
C TYR A 300 32.98 -2.29 26.97
N ILE A 301 32.33 -2.09 25.82
CA ILE A 301 32.82 -1.32 24.69
C ILE A 301 31.87 -0.14 24.44
N ASP A 302 32.36 1.09 24.47
CA ASP A 302 31.57 2.29 24.21
C ASP A 302 32.00 2.95 22.91
N VAL A 303 31.12 2.90 21.91
CA VAL A 303 31.34 3.48 20.58
C VAL A 303 30.56 4.77 20.36
N ARG A 304 29.95 5.33 21.41
CA ARG A 304 29.15 6.56 21.32
C ARG A 304 29.99 7.79 21.04
N VAL A 305 31.28 7.77 21.37
CA VAL A 305 32.19 8.92 21.17
C VAL A 305 32.80 8.89 19.77
N GLU A 306 32.88 10.06 19.14
CA GLU A 306 33.45 10.18 17.80
C GLU A 306 34.95 9.93 17.78
N ASP A 307 35.38 9.21 16.74
CA ASP A 307 36.76 8.77 16.47
C ASP A 307 37.44 7.98 17.60
N ARG A 308 36.70 7.54 18.62
CA ARG A 308 37.25 6.89 19.81
C ARG A 308 36.33 5.79 20.30
N VAL A 309 36.95 4.69 20.72
CA VAL A 309 36.27 3.58 21.37
C VAL A 309 36.84 3.41 22.77
N PHE A 310 35.98 3.38 23.78
CA PHE A 310 36.40 3.13 25.16
C PHE A 310 36.15 1.67 25.52
N VAL A 311 37.17 1.00 26.03
CA VAL A 311 37.11 -0.40 26.42
C VAL A 311 37.45 -0.52 27.90
N LYS A 312 36.67 -1.31 28.62
CA LYS A 312 36.93 -1.68 30.01
C LYS A 312 36.79 -3.19 30.18
#